data_AF-M0DVP4-F1
#
_entry.id   AF-M0DVP4-F1
#
_cell.length_a   1.000
_cell.length_b   1.000
_cell.length_c   1.000
_cell.angle_alpha   90.00
_cell.angle_beta   90.00
_cell.angle_gamma   90.00
#
_symmetry.space_group_name_H-M   'P 1'
#
loop_
_entity.id
_entity.type
_entity.pdbx_description
1 polymer ?
#
loop_
_entity_poly.entity_id
_entity_poly.type
_entity_poly.pdbx_seq_one_letter_code
_entity_poly.pdbx_strand_id
1 'polypeptide(L)'
;MMRLRVDEREAQECRNCGRHVSDRFADVFGDDRGDVHRCLGCDCFRRVSRGSAAGQTVDLADPADQPNRNRGQRVDAARADGGQR
;
A
#
# COMPACT_ATOMS: atom_id res chain seq x y z
N MET A 1 -31.62 -7.07 -18.38
CA MET A 1 -30.42 -6.28 -18.70
C MET A 1 -29.89 -5.67 -17.42
N MET A 2 -28.83 -6.24 -16.83
CA MET A 2 -28.09 -5.59 -15.75
C MET A 2 -27.27 -4.46 -16.37
N ARG A 3 -27.72 -3.22 -16.17
CA ARG A 3 -26.88 -2.05 -16.41
C ARG A 3 -25.85 -2.02 -15.30
N LEU A 4 -24.60 -2.31 -15.61
CA LEU A 4 -23.48 -1.94 -14.75
C LEU A 4 -23.54 -0.42 -14.64
N ARG A 5 -23.97 0.08 -13.47
CA ARG A 5 -23.73 1.48 -13.12
C ARG A 5 -22.22 1.61 -13.07
N VAL A 6 -21.65 2.32 -14.04
CA VAL A 6 -20.31 2.88 -13.87
C VAL A 6 -20.53 3.96 -12.82
N ASP A 7 -20.42 3.56 -11.56
CA ASP A 7 -20.47 4.46 -10.42
C ASP A 7 -19.38 5.50 -10.69
N GLU A 8 -19.76 6.72 -11.04
CA GLU A 8 -18.89 7.91 -11.05
C GLU A 8 -18.56 8.28 -9.59
N ARG A 9 -18.13 7.29 -8.81
CA ARG A 9 -17.60 7.49 -7.46
C ARG A 9 -16.35 8.31 -7.66
N GLU A 10 -16.34 9.51 -7.09
CA GLU A 10 -15.16 10.37 -7.06
C GLU A 10 -13.93 9.52 -6.75
N ALA A 11 -12.88 9.70 -7.57
CA ALA A 11 -11.64 8.97 -7.42
C ALA A 11 -11.22 8.95 -5.96
N GLN A 12 -11.35 7.80 -5.30
CA GLN A 12 -10.92 7.67 -3.91
C GLN A 12 -9.41 7.88 -3.87
N GLU A 13 -8.94 8.64 -2.88
CA GLU A 13 -7.53 8.95 -2.69
C GLU A 13 -7.05 8.39 -1.36
N CYS A 14 -5.83 7.86 -1.37
CA CYS A 14 -5.14 7.48 -0.14
C CYS A 14 -4.90 8.72 0.72
N ARG A 15 -5.47 8.79 1.91
CA ARG A 15 -5.35 9.94 2.82
C ARG A 15 -3.92 10.24 3.27
N ASN A 16 -3.01 9.28 3.16
CA ASN A 16 -1.60 9.46 3.51
C ASN A 16 -0.73 10.01 2.37
N CYS A 17 -1.03 9.71 1.10
CA CYS A 17 -0.16 10.11 -0.02
C CYS A 17 -0.87 10.73 -1.23
N GLY A 18 -2.19 10.89 -1.18
CA GLY A 18 -3.00 11.46 -2.28
C GLY A 18 -3.07 10.61 -3.55
N ARG A 19 -2.51 9.38 -3.54
CA ARG A 19 -2.56 8.50 -4.70
C ARG A 19 -3.98 7.98 -4.88
N HIS A 20 -4.46 7.95 -6.12
CA HIS A 20 -5.71 7.28 -6.48
C HIS A 20 -5.72 5.82 -6.00
N VAL A 21 -6.83 5.41 -5.42
CA VAL A 21 -7.19 4.05 -5.02
C VAL A 21 -8.52 3.68 -5.66
N SER A 22 -8.64 2.42 -6.08
CA SER A 22 -9.88 1.93 -6.69
C SER A 22 -10.96 1.67 -5.63
N ASP A 23 -12.22 1.77 -6.02
CA ASP A 23 -13.34 1.43 -5.12
C ASP A 23 -13.22 0.01 -4.57
N ARG A 24 -12.82 -0.96 -5.40
CA ARG A 24 -12.59 -2.34 -4.96
C ARG A 24 -11.48 -2.45 -3.90
N PHE A 25 -10.49 -1.56 -3.93
CA PHE A 25 -9.48 -1.53 -2.88
C PHE A 25 -10.07 -1.00 -1.57
N ALA A 26 -10.85 0.09 -1.66
CA ALA A 26 -11.57 0.66 -0.52
C ALA A 26 -12.57 -0.32 0.11
N ASP A 27 -13.34 -1.04 -0.70
CA ASP A 27 -14.33 -2.03 -0.22
C ASP A 27 -13.70 -3.19 0.59
N VAL A 28 -12.43 -3.54 0.31
CA VAL A 28 -11.76 -4.67 0.95
C VAL A 28 -10.84 -4.24 2.09
N PHE A 29 -10.19 -3.08 1.96
CA PHE A 29 -9.11 -2.65 2.85
C PHE A 29 -9.33 -1.29 3.51
N GLY A 30 -10.34 -0.53 3.08
CA GLY A 30 -10.73 0.72 3.72
C GLY A 30 -11.35 0.50 5.10
N ASP A 31 -11.59 1.59 5.81
CA ASP A 31 -12.31 1.56 7.08
C ASP A 31 -13.84 1.37 6.88
N ASP A 32 -14.62 1.42 7.97
CA ASP A 32 -16.08 1.23 7.93
C ASP A 32 -16.82 2.28 7.08
N ARG A 33 -16.15 3.38 6.70
CA ARG A 33 -16.68 4.44 5.83
C ARG A 33 -16.20 4.30 4.39
N GLY A 34 -15.36 3.29 4.11
CA GLY A 34 -14.69 3.11 2.83
C GLY A 34 -13.47 4.01 2.65
N ASP A 35 -13.01 4.70 3.69
CA ASP A 35 -11.86 5.59 3.58
C ASP A 35 -10.55 4.81 3.63
N VAL A 36 -9.61 5.14 2.74
CA VAL A 36 -8.30 4.49 2.66
C VAL A 36 -7.22 5.38 3.25
N HIS A 37 -6.67 4.96 4.39
CA HIS A 37 -5.59 5.68 5.09
C HIS A 37 -4.21 5.33 4.56
N ARG A 38 -4.01 4.12 4.03
CA ARG A 38 -2.74 3.65 3.45
C ARG A 38 -3.00 2.84 2.18
N CYS A 39 -2.21 3.04 1.13
CA CYS A 39 -2.32 2.31 -0.14
C CYS A 39 -1.04 1.51 -0.43
N LEU A 40 -1.09 0.61 -1.42
CA LEU A 40 0.09 -0.18 -1.84
C LEU A 40 1.22 0.65 -2.47
N GLY A 41 0.99 1.96 -2.72
CA GLY A 41 2.03 2.87 -3.19
C GLY A 41 2.90 3.45 -2.06
N CYS A 42 2.32 3.68 -0.88
CA CYS A 42 3.02 4.23 0.29
C CYS A 42 3.13 3.24 1.46
N ASP A 43 2.67 2.02 1.25
CA ASP A 43 2.69 0.94 2.23
C ASP A 43 3.03 -0.39 1.54
N CYS A 44 3.04 -1.48 2.31
CA CYS A 44 3.27 -2.83 1.80
C CYS A 44 2.07 -3.73 2.06
N PHE A 45 1.88 -4.71 1.17
CA PHE A 45 0.76 -5.65 1.23
C PHE A 45 0.63 -6.32 2.61
N ARG A 46 1.75 -6.69 3.25
CA ARG A 46 1.75 -7.35 4.57
C ARG A 46 1.11 -6.49 5.68
N ARG A 47 1.29 -5.17 5.63
CA ARG A 47 0.65 -4.23 6.57
C ARG A 47 -0.80 -3.97 6.16
N VAL A 48 -1.06 -3.83 4.86
CA VAL A 48 -2.42 -3.59 4.33
C VAL A 48 -3.35 -4.76 4.69
N SER A 49 -2.93 -6.00 4.48
CA SER A 49 -3.70 -7.19 4.88
C SER A 49 -3.91 -7.35 6.39
N ARG A 50 -3.21 -6.56 7.21
CA ARG A 50 -3.37 -6.52 8.68
C ARG A 50 -4.18 -5.30 9.16
N GLY A 51 -4.73 -4.51 8.24
CA GLY A 51 -5.63 -3.39 8.57
C GLY A 51 -5.00 -2.00 8.54
N SER A 52 -3.73 -1.84 8.16
CA SER A 52 -3.12 -0.49 8.07
C SER A 52 -3.84 0.44 7.08
N ALA A 53 -4.41 -0.10 6.00
CA ALA A 53 -5.21 0.67 5.05
C ALA A 53 -6.50 1.22 5.66
N ALA A 54 -7.07 0.53 6.65
CA ALA A 54 -8.22 0.95 7.45
C ALA A 54 -7.82 1.84 8.66
N GLY A 55 -6.57 2.31 8.71
CA GLY A 55 -6.07 3.14 9.81
C GLY A 55 -5.72 2.35 11.09
N GLN A 56 -5.72 1.01 11.05
CA GLN A 56 -5.37 0.20 12.21
C GLN A 56 -3.86 0.21 12.46
N THR A 57 -3.47 0.22 13.74
CA THR A 57 -2.08 0.03 14.13
C THR A 57 -1.70 -1.43 13.96
N VAL A 58 -0.62 -1.70 13.22
CA VAL A 58 -0.12 -3.04 12.94
C VAL A 58 1.28 -3.22 13.51
N ASP A 59 1.56 -4.39 14.09
CA ASP A 59 2.88 -4.75 14.62
C ASP A 59 3.83 -5.15 13.47
N LEU A 60 4.11 -4.17 12.61
CA LEU A 60 5.04 -4.23 11.50
C LEU A 60 5.56 -2.81 11.24
N ALA A 61 6.88 -2.67 11.14
CA ALA A 61 7.53 -1.40 10.84
C ALA A 61 6.96 -0.71 9.60
N ASP A 62 6.73 0.59 9.72
CA ASP A 62 6.22 1.41 8.62
C ASP A 62 7.29 1.56 7.53
N PRO A 63 6.93 1.45 6.23
CA PRO A 63 7.85 1.77 5.14
C PRO A 63 8.37 3.21 5.17
N ALA A 64 7.68 4.15 5.80
CA ALA A 64 8.19 5.50 6.03
C ALA A 64 9.37 5.52 7.01
N ASP A 65 9.36 4.64 8.02
CA ASP A 65 10.45 4.51 9.00
C ASP A 65 11.60 3.66 8.45
N GLN A 66 11.28 2.66 7.60
CA GLN A 66 12.24 1.70 7.06
C GLN A 66 12.06 1.50 5.55
N PRO A 67 12.46 2.48 4.71
CA PRO A 67 12.19 2.47 3.26
C PRO A 67 12.88 1.34 2.49
N ASN A 68 13.94 0.74 3.06
CA ASN A 68 14.68 -0.36 2.44
C ASN A 68 14.22 -1.75 2.87
N ARG A 69 13.20 -1.86 3.75
CA ARG A 69 12.70 -3.15 4.25
C ARG A 69 12.22 -4.10 3.14
N ASN A 70 11.69 -3.55 2.04
CA ASN A 70 11.18 -4.33 0.91
C ASN A 70 12.20 -4.44 -0.25
N ARG A 71 13.38 -3.82 -0.13
CA ARG A 71 14.38 -3.81 -1.20
C ARG A 71 15.27 -5.06 -1.19
N GLY A 72 15.29 -5.83 -0.09
CA GLY A 72 16.11 -7.03 0.07
C GLY A 72 17.50 -6.70 0.64
N GLN A 73 18.12 -7.65 1.34
CA GLN A 73 19.35 -7.43 2.13
C GLN A 73 20.50 -6.76 1.36
N ARG A 74 20.54 -6.93 0.03
CA ARG A 74 21.68 -6.55 -0.81
C ARG A 74 21.60 -5.15 -1.42
N VAL A 75 20.53 -4.39 -1.20
CA VAL A 75 20.34 -3.12 -1.94
C VAL A 75 21.20 -1.97 -1.45
N ASP A 76 21.64 -2.03 -0.20
CA ASP A 76 22.61 -1.09 0.38
C ASP A 76 24.00 -1.74 0.51
N ALA A 77 24.13 -3.03 0.19
CA ALA A 77 25.43 -3.67 0.14
C ALA A 77 26.23 -3.06 -1.02
N ALA A 78 27.50 -2.77 -0.77
CA ALA A 78 28.43 -2.39 -1.83
C ALA A 78 28.25 -3.35 -3.02
N ARG A 79 28.21 -2.80 -4.25
CA ARG A 79 28.13 -3.61 -5.47
C ARG A 79 29.20 -4.67 -5.38
N ALA A 80 28.80 -5.93 -5.25
CA ALA A 80 29.72 -7.04 -5.33
C ALA A 80 30.42 -6.91 -6.69
N ASP A 81 31.74 -6.83 -6.65
CA ASP A 81 32.67 -6.65 -7.75
C ASP A 81 32.65 -7.78 -8.79
N GLY A 82 31.75 -8.77 -8.61
CA GLY A 82 31.62 -9.91 -9.50
C GLY A 82 32.91 -10.70 -9.50
N GLY A 83 33.13 -11.47 -8.42
CA GLY A 83 34.37 -12.20 -8.15
C GLY A 83 35.06 -12.76 -9.40
N GLN A 84 36.35 -12.46 -9.53
CA GLN A 84 37.16 -12.90 -10.65
C GLN A 84 37.30 -14.43 -10.62
N ARG A 85 37.09 -15.04 -11.79
CA ARG A 85 37.05 -16.49 -12.03
C ARG A 85 38.38 -17.17 -11.72
#